data_AF-A0A396NI96-F1
#
_entry.id   AF-A0A396NI96-F1
#
_cell.length_a   1.000
_cell.length_b   1.000
_cell.length_c   1.000
_cell.angle_alpha   90.00
_cell.angle_beta   90.00
_cell.angle_gamma   90.00
#
_symmetry.space_group_name_H-M   'P 1'
#
loop_
_entity.id
_entity.type
_entity.pdbx_description
1 polymer ?
#
loop_
_entity_poly.entity_id
_entity_poly.type
_entity_poly.pdbx_seq_one_letter_code
_entity_poly.pdbx_strand_id
1 'polypeptide(L)'
;MYRLYLKQNGEQLLLPVTPAEIETRTGNQNKTAYILDFGEMNLAKKPGLTEIRFTALLPGRAYSFVQTEGGFREPEYFLNRFKEYKASAKPVQMILFRRLADGKQKFCGNTEVLLEEYTVTEKGGEQGDFWVEFFWKEWRAAKSIRYSIQGNSMMAQGQARQAKQPAAGYTVQRGDSLWSIAKKQLGDGTKYKEIARKNGIANPNRIYPGQVLKL
;
A
#
# COMPACT_ATOMS: atom_id res chain seq x y z
N MET A 1 0.71 19.22 34.52
CA MET A 1 -0.17 18.04 34.34
C MET A 1 0.38 17.16 33.23
N TYR A 2 0.50 15.86 33.48
CA TYR A 2 1.07 14.89 32.53
C TYR A 2 0.13 13.71 32.34
N ARG A 3 -0.40 13.53 31.12
CA ARG A 3 -1.37 12.48 30.79
C ARG A 3 -0.96 11.78 29.49
N LEU A 4 -1.18 10.48 29.43
CA LEU A 4 -0.97 9.67 28.23
C LEU A 4 -2.29 9.00 27.85
N TYR A 5 -2.77 9.30 26.65
CA TYR A 5 -3.98 8.72 26.10
C TYR A 5 -3.65 7.81 24.91
N LEU A 6 -4.41 6.72 24.80
CA LEU A 6 -4.42 5.82 23.66
C LEU A 6 -5.82 5.88 23.04
N LYS A 7 -5.91 6.18 21.75
CA LYS A 7 -7.19 6.35 21.06
C LYS A 7 -7.27 5.46 19.83
N GLN A 8 -8.35 4.71 19.69
CA GLN A 8 -8.62 3.88 18.52
C GLN A 8 -10.15 3.77 18.32
N ASN A 9 -10.61 3.81 17.07
CA ASN A 9 -12.04 3.69 16.71
C ASN A 9 -12.97 4.70 17.44
N GLY A 10 -12.47 5.91 17.73
CA GLY A 10 -13.23 6.95 18.43
C GLY A 10 -13.24 6.84 19.95
N GLU A 11 -12.84 5.70 20.52
CA GLU A 11 -12.70 5.51 21.95
C GLU A 11 -11.32 5.95 22.45
N GLN A 12 -11.30 6.61 23.60
CA GLN A 12 -10.10 7.12 24.25
C GLN A 12 -9.87 6.42 25.59
N LEU A 13 -8.65 5.94 25.81
CA LEU A 13 -8.19 5.30 27.02
C LEU A 13 -7.11 6.18 27.68
N LEU A 14 -7.39 6.70 28.87
CA LEU A 14 -6.39 7.36 29.71
C LEU A 14 -5.63 6.30 30.50
N LEU A 15 -4.29 6.30 30.46
CA LEU A 15 -3.53 5.44 31.37
C LEU A 15 -3.71 5.91 32.83
N PRO A 16 -3.98 4.99 33.78
CA PRO A 16 -4.31 5.33 35.16
C PRO A 16 -3.11 5.95 35.89
N VAL A 17 -1.89 5.54 35.53
CA VAL A 17 -0.65 6.12 36.02
C VAL A 17 0.22 6.43 34.82
N THR A 18 0.63 7.69 34.69
CA THR A 18 1.52 8.07 33.59
C THR A 18 2.91 7.47 33.82
N PRO A 19 3.56 6.92 32.78
CA PRO A 19 4.93 6.38 32.89
C PRO A 19 5.91 7.42 33.45
N ALA A 20 6.84 6.97 34.29
CA ALA A 20 7.93 7.81 34.80
C ALA A 20 8.86 8.29 33.68
N GLU A 21 9.05 7.44 32.67
CA GLU A 21 9.90 7.71 31.51
C GLU A 21 9.21 7.17 30.24
N ILE A 22 9.47 7.83 29.11
CA ILE A 22 9.14 7.33 27.78
C ILE A 22 10.39 7.46 26.92
N GLU A 23 10.98 6.32 26.57
CA GLU A 23 12.11 6.24 25.65
C GLU A 23 11.57 6.29 24.22
N THR A 24 12.17 7.12 23.37
CA THR A 24 11.83 7.23 21.94
C THR A 24 13.11 7.15 21.12
N ARG A 25 13.17 6.18 20.20
CA ARG A 25 14.35 5.92 19.37
C ARG A 25 13.98 5.90 17.89
N THR A 26 14.61 6.77 17.10
CA THR A 26 14.47 6.79 15.64
C THR A 26 15.83 6.54 15.00
N GLY A 27 16.01 5.35 14.42
CA GLY A 27 17.22 5.03 13.64
C GLY A 27 17.15 5.57 12.21
N ASN A 28 18.30 5.79 11.59
CA ASN A 28 18.36 5.99 10.14
C ASN A 28 18.50 4.63 9.41
N GLN A 29 18.18 4.62 8.12
CA GLN A 29 18.34 3.43 7.27
C GLN A 29 19.42 3.65 6.20
N ASN A 30 20.38 4.51 6.49
CA ASN A 30 21.40 4.90 5.54
C ASN A 30 22.26 3.68 5.16
N LYS A 31 22.81 3.68 3.95
CA LYS A 31 23.73 2.63 3.49
C LYS A 31 25.09 3.26 3.19
N THR A 32 26.16 2.65 3.66
CA THR A 32 27.52 3.05 3.26
C THR A 32 27.91 2.29 2.00
N ALA A 33 28.52 2.97 1.04
CA ALA A 33 29.12 2.38 -0.15
C ALA A 33 30.58 2.83 -0.25
N TYR A 34 31.48 1.92 -0.63
CA TYR A 34 32.87 2.25 -0.91
C TYR A 34 33.06 2.45 -2.41
N ILE A 35 33.62 3.59 -2.80
CA ILE A 35 33.94 3.92 -4.18
C ILE A 35 35.47 3.92 -4.29
N LEU A 36 36.02 3.08 -5.17
CA LEU A 36 37.46 2.84 -5.27
C LEU A 36 38.31 4.11 -5.31
N ASP A 37 37.84 5.15 -6.01
CA ASP A 37 38.55 6.43 -6.18
C ASP A 37 38.09 7.56 -5.24
N PHE A 38 37.02 7.35 -4.46
CA PHE A 38 36.37 8.41 -3.66
C PHE A 38 36.21 8.05 -2.18
N GLY A 39 36.58 6.83 -1.78
CA GLY A 39 36.47 6.36 -0.40
C GLY A 39 35.03 6.01 -0.01
N GLU A 40 34.72 6.13 1.28
CA GLU A 40 33.40 5.81 1.83
C GLU A 40 32.39 6.94 1.59
N MET A 41 31.24 6.58 1.02
CA MET A 41 30.11 7.47 0.79
C MET A 41 28.87 6.97 1.54
N ASN A 42 28.15 7.89 2.19
CA ASN A 42 26.88 7.59 2.85
C ASN A 42 25.68 7.87 1.94
N LEU A 43 24.90 6.83 1.64
CA LEU A 43 23.65 6.89 0.89
C LEU A 43 22.49 7.13 1.87
N ALA A 44 22.14 8.40 2.04
CA ALA A 44 21.06 8.82 2.93
C ALA A 44 19.70 8.24 2.49
N LYS A 45 19.02 7.57 3.41
CA LYS A 45 17.65 7.08 3.21
C LYS A 45 16.68 7.79 4.14
N LYS A 46 15.39 7.56 3.92
CA LYS A 46 14.38 7.98 4.87
C LYS A 46 14.66 7.35 6.24
N PRO A 47 14.43 8.08 7.34
CA PRO A 47 14.56 7.53 8.67
C PRO A 47 13.63 6.33 8.85
N GLY A 48 14.07 5.39 9.68
CA GLY A 48 13.26 4.26 10.12
C GLY A 48 12.02 4.71 10.89
N LEU A 49 11.19 3.74 11.25
CA LEU A 49 10.04 3.99 12.11
C LEU A 49 10.53 4.21 13.54
N THR A 50 9.92 5.18 14.21
CA THR A 50 10.24 5.52 15.60
C THR A 50 9.75 4.41 16.53
N GLU A 51 10.62 3.95 17.42
CA GLU A 51 10.35 2.98 18.47
C GLU A 51 10.06 3.72 19.78
N ILE A 52 9.01 3.33 20.50
CA ILE A 52 8.61 3.96 21.75
C ILE A 52 8.47 2.89 22.82
N ARG A 53 9.18 3.08 23.94
CA ARG A 53 9.20 2.13 25.07
C ARG A 53 8.90 2.85 26.37
N PHE A 54 8.07 2.25 27.20
CA PHE A 54 7.77 2.75 28.55
C PHE A 54 7.09 1.68 29.39
N THR A 55 7.10 1.89 30.70
CA THR A 55 6.39 1.05 31.66
C THR A 55 5.26 1.83 32.30
N ALA A 56 4.06 1.24 32.37
CA ALA A 56 2.92 1.80 33.07
C ALA A 56 2.49 0.91 34.24
N LEU A 57 1.98 1.53 35.30
CA LEU A 57 1.36 0.85 36.43
C LEU A 57 -0.15 0.80 36.21
N LEU A 58 -0.73 -0.40 36.28
CA LEU A 58 -2.17 -0.64 36.37
C LEU A 58 -2.51 -0.96 37.83
N PRO A 59 -3.07 -0.01 38.57
CA PRO A 59 -3.33 -0.18 39.99
C PRO A 59 -4.57 -1.06 40.22
N GLY A 60 -4.48 -2.00 41.17
CA GLY A 60 -5.60 -2.83 41.62
C GLY A 60 -6.57 -2.12 42.55
N ARG A 61 -6.23 -0.91 43.00
CA ARG A 61 -7.08 -0.05 43.84
C ARG A 61 -6.91 1.43 43.52
N ALA A 62 -7.87 2.23 43.96
CA ALA A 62 -7.87 3.67 43.73
C ALA A 62 -6.88 4.41 44.65
N TYR A 63 -5.61 4.47 44.26
CA TYR A 63 -4.63 5.33 44.94
C TYR A 63 -4.84 6.82 44.62
N SER A 64 -4.32 7.70 45.48
CA SER A 64 -4.43 9.16 45.30
C SER A 64 -3.74 9.70 44.05
N PHE A 65 -2.72 8.99 43.55
CA PHE A 65 -2.00 9.35 42.32
C PHE A 65 -2.65 8.81 41.04
N VAL A 66 -3.70 7.99 41.15
CA VAL A 66 -4.39 7.41 39.99
C VAL A 66 -5.22 8.48 39.30
N GLN A 67 -5.01 8.59 37.99
CA GLN A 67 -5.78 9.44 37.11
C GLN A 67 -7.03 8.69 36.66
N THR A 68 -8.18 9.34 36.75
CA THR A 68 -9.46 8.75 36.35
C THR A 68 -10.26 9.73 35.50
N GLU A 69 -11.00 9.20 34.54
CA GLU A 69 -12.03 9.89 33.78
C GLU A 69 -13.30 9.04 33.85
N GLY A 70 -14.31 9.51 34.59
CA GLY A 70 -15.53 8.73 34.83
C GLY A 70 -15.40 7.61 35.87
N GLY A 71 -14.42 7.70 36.77
CA GLY A 71 -14.24 6.79 37.91
C GLY A 71 -13.05 5.83 37.78
N PHE A 72 -12.76 5.13 38.87
CA PHE A 72 -11.69 4.12 38.92
C PHE A 72 -12.03 2.93 38.01
N ARG A 73 -11.01 2.39 37.35
CA ARG A 73 -11.09 1.20 36.49
C ARG A 73 -10.05 0.21 36.94
N GLU A 74 -10.42 -1.07 37.01
CA GLU A 74 -9.51 -2.14 37.42
C GLU A 74 -8.52 -2.52 36.30
N PRO A 75 -7.40 -3.18 36.64
CA PRO A 75 -6.37 -3.58 35.66
C PRO A 75 -6.93 -4.38 34.48
N GLU A 76 -7.91 -5.25 34.70
CA GLU A 76 -8.52 -6.08 33.66
C GLU A 76 -9.10 -5.25 32.51
N TYR A 77 -9.73 -4.11 32.82
CA TYR A 77 -10.27 -3.19 31.82
C TYR A 77 -9.18 -2.73 30.84
N PHE A 78 -8.02 -2.31 31.36
CA PHE A 78 -6.89 -1.85 30.55
C PHE A 78 -6.25 -2.99 29.76
N LEU A 79 -6.02 -4.14 30.40
CA LEU A 79 -5.42 -5.31 29.76
C LEU A 79 -6.27 -5.81 28.58
N ASN A 80 -7.60 -5.79 28.70
CA ASN A 80 -8.50 -6.14 27.61
C ASN A 80 -8.39 -5.15 26.44
N ARG A 81 -8.28 -3.84 26.71
CA ARG A 81 -8.03 -2.84 25.66
C ARG A 81 -6.69 -3.06 24.95
N PHE A 82 -5.63 -3.43 25.66
CA PHE A 82 -4.33 -3.71 25.04
C PHE A 82 -4.37 -4.97 24.16
N LYS A 83 -5.08 -6.02 24.60
CA LYS A 83 -5.35 -7.21 23.77
C LYS A 83 -6.09 -6.83 22.49
N GLU A 84 -7.12 -5.99 22.58
CA GLU A 84 -7.87 -5.50 21.40
C GLU A 84 -6.99 -4.70 20.45
N TYR A 85 -6.15 -3.78 20.97
CA TYR A 85 -5.20 -3.03 20.15
C TYR A 85 -4.26 -3.96 19.39
N LYS A 86 -3.69 -4.96 20.07
CA LYS A 86 -2.81 -5.96 19.46
C LYS A 86 -3.53 -6.80 18.40
N ALA A 87 -4.75 -7.26 18.69
CA ALA A 87 -5.54 -8.10 17.80
C ALA A 87 -6.08 -7.35 16.57
N SER A 88 -6.38 -6.05 16.71
CA SER A 88 -6.97 -5.25 15.65
C SER A 88 -6.06 -5.04 14.43
N ALA A 89 -4.74 -5.11 14.63
CA ALA A 89 -3.71 -4.74 13.64
C ALA A 89 -3.92 -3.35 13.00
N LYS A 90 -4.65 -2.46 13.70
CA LYS A 90 -4.93 -1.08 13.28
C LYS A 90 -4.08 -0.10 14.08
N PRO A 91 -3.70 1.06 13.50
CA PRO A 91 -2.96 2.07 14.23
C PRO A 91 -3.77 2.55 15.44
N VAL A 92 -3.06 2.75 16.55
CA VAL A 92 -3.55 3.39 17.77
C VAL A 92 -2.93 4.78 17.82
N GLN A 93 -3.75 5.79 18.09
CA GLN A 93 -3.29 7.15 18.25
C GLN A 93 -2.79 7.34 19.68
N MET A 94 -1.48 7.54 19.83
CA MET A 94 -0.84 7.86 21.11
C MET A 94 -0.77 9.38 21.27
N ILE A 95 -1.41 9.88 22.32
CA ILE A 95 -1.51 11.32 22.60
C ILE A 95 -0.86 11.59 23.95
N LEU A 96 0.24 12.32 23.91
CA LEU A 96 0.96 12.72 25.10
C LEU A 96 0.66 14.16 25.44
N PHE A 97 0.04 14.41 26.60
CA PHE A 97 -0.31 15.75 27.05
C PHE A 97 0.58 16.19 28.21
N ARG A 98 1.30 17.29 28.02
CA ARG A 98 2.25 17.84 28.97
C ARG A 98 1.98 19.33 29.17
N ARG A 99 1.54 19.70 30.38
CA ARG A 99 1.36 21.09 30.81
C ARG A 99 2.37 21.43 31.90
N LEU A 100 3.19 22.44 31.65
CA LEU A 100 4.19 22.98 32.57
C LEU A 100 3.53 23.77 33.71
N ALA A 101 4.31 24.08 34.74
CA ALA A 101 3.87 24.87 35.89
C ALA A 101 3.42 26.30 35.51
N ASP A 102 4.01 26.88 34.47
CA ASP A 102 3.63 28.18 33.90
C ASP A 102 2.37 28.12 33.02
N GLY A 103 1.71 26.97 32.97
CA GLY A 103 0.50 26.73 32.18
C GLY A 103 0.76 26.46 30.70
N LYS A 104 1.99 26.62 30.18
CA LYS A 104 2.31 26.37 28.78
C LYS A 104 2.30 24.87 28.46
N GLN A 105 1.89 24.54 27.25
CA GLN A 105 1.99 23.18 26.71
C GLN A 105 3.37 22.98 26.11
N LYS A 106 4.02 21.86 26.39
CA LYS A 106 5.37 21.55 25.88
C LYS A 106 5.43 20.12 25.39
N PHE A 107 5.74 19.92 24.11
CA PHE A 107 5.82 18.61 23.45
C PHE A 107 4.53 17.78 23.61
N CYS A 108 3.38 18.37 23.28
CA CYS A 108 2.16 17.58 23.08
C CYS A 108 2.29 16.83 21.75
N GLY A 109 2.63 15.54 21.82
CA GLY A 109 2.83 14.68 20.66
C GLY A 109 1.57 13.90 20.33
N ASN A 110 1.25 13.80 19.05
CA ASN A 110 0.20 12.93 18.53
C ASN A 110 0.83 12.03 17.46
N THR A 111 0.93 10.74 17.74
CA THR A 111 1.64 9.77 16.89
C THR A 111 0.77 8.54 16.69
N GLU A 112 0.64 8.09 15.44
CA GLU A 112 0.03 6.80 15.13
C GLU A 112 1.06 5.70 15.34
N VAL A 113 0.71 4.68 16.12
CA VAL A 113 1.59 3.58 16.49
C VAL A 113 0.88 2.23 16.39
N LEU A 114 1.66 1.17 16.23
CA LEU A 114 1.22 -0.21 16.44
C LEU A 114 1.83 -0.75 17.73
N LEU A 115 1.06 -1.57 18.45
CA LEU A 115 1.55 -2.30 19.61
C LEU A 115 2.37 -3.49 19.12
N GLU A 116 3.68 -3.43 19.26
CA GLU A 116 4.59 -4.50 18.84
C GLU A 116 4.67 -5.60 19.91
N GLU A 117 4.80 -5.19 21.16
CA GLU A 117 4.93 -6.12 22.29
C GLU A 117 4.47 -5.44 23.58
N TYR A 118 3.93 -6.24 24.51
CA TYR A 118 3.78 -5.81 25.89
C TYR A 118 3.99 -6.98 26.84
N THR A 119 4.63 -6.71 27.97
CA THR A 119 4.91 -7.69 29.02
C THR A 119 4.21 -7.24 30.29
N VAL A 120 3.42 -8.14 30.89
CA VAL A 120 2.73 -7.90 32.16
C VAL A 120 3.50 -8.59 33.26
N THR A 121 3.86 -7.84 34.30
CA THR A 121 4.62 -8.31 35.44
C THR A 121 3.87 -8.01 36.73
N GLU A 122 3.71 -9.05 37.56
CA GLU A 122 3.20 -8.95 38.92
C GLU A 122 4.36 -9.07 39.90
N LYS A 123 4.44 -8.15 40.87
CA LYS A 123 5.50 -8.15 41.88
C LYS A 123 4.95 -8.62 43.22
N GLY A 124 5.67 -9.52 43.88
CA GLY A 124 5.34 -9.96 45.24
C GLY A 124 5.30 -8.77 46.20
N GLY A 125 4.22 -8.64 46.97
CA GLY A 125 3.99 -7.52 47.90
C GLY A 125 3.12 -6.37 47.34
N GLU A 126 2.87 -6.35 46.02
CA GLU A 126 2.01 -5.36 45.35
C GLU A 126 0.71 -6.04 44.88
N GLN A 127 -0.02 -6.69 45.80
CA GLN A 127 -1.16 -7.53 45.44
C GLN A 127 -2.25 -6.74 44.70
N GLY A 128 -2.50 -7.15 43.44
CA GLY A 128 -3.48 -6.52 42.55
C GLY A 128 -2.93 -5.41 41.64
N ASP A 129 -1.67 -4.99 41.82
CA ASP A 129 -1.02 -4.01 40.97
C ASP A 129 -0.19 -4.71 39.87
N PHE A 130 -0.33 -4.25 38.62
CA PHE A 130 0.33 -4.86 37.47
C PHE A 130 1.22 -3.83 36.78
N TRP A 131 2.46 -4.21 36.52
CA TRP A 131 3.37 -3.41 35.69
C TRP A 131 3.30 -3.90 34.26
N VAL A 132 3.10 -2.97 33.32
CA VAL A 132 3.05 -3.29 31.89
C VAL A 132 4.14 -2.54 31.17
N GLU A 133 5.10 -3.30 30.64
CA GLU A 133 6.15 -2.78 29.78
C GLU A 133 5.65 -2.82 28.34
N PHE A 134 5.70 -1.69 27.65
CA PHE A 134 5.23 -1.60 26.28
C PHE A 134 6.37 -1.35 25.31
N PHE A 135 6.25 -1.96 24.13
CA PHE A 135 6.99 -1.61 22.94
C PHE A 135 6.01 -1.27 21.82
N TRP A 136 6.01 0.00 21.44
CA TRP A 136 5.23 0.53 20.33
C TRP A 136 6.15 0.93 19.19
N LYS A 137 5.62 0.90 17.97
CA LYS A 137 6.33 1.36 16.78
C LYS A 137 5.46 2.28 15.96
N GLU A 138 6.04 3.39 15.50
CA GLU A 138 5.39 4.35 14.63
C GLU A 138 4.79 3.63 13.41
N TRP A 139 3.49 3.87 13.18
CA TRP A 139 2.82 3.43 11.98
C TRP A 139 2.88 4.53 10.94
N ARG A 140 3.26 4.16 9.72
CA ARG A 140 3.26 5.08 8.59
C ARG A 140 2.52 4.44 7.42
N ALA A 141 1.47 5.11 6.95
CA ALA A 141 0.73 4.66 5.78
C ALA A 141 1.66 4.46 4.57
N ALA A 142 1.53 3.31 3.91
CA ALA A 142 2.21 3.07 2.65
C ALA A 142 1.66 4.03 1.59
N LYS A 143 2.46 5.02 1.20
CA LYS A 143 2.14 5.86 0.03
C LYS A 143 2.66 5.14 -1.21
N SER A 144 1.76 4.69 -2.07
CA SER A 144 2.16 4.20 -3.39
C SER A 144 2.74 5.37 -4.20
N ILE A 145 4.05 5.36 -4.42
CA ILE A 145 4.68 6.28 -5.38
C ILE A 145 4.56 5.61 -6.75
N ARG A 146 3.72 6.15 -7.64
CA ARG A 146 3.79 5.79 -9.05
C ARG A 146 5.03 6.47 -9.62
N TYR A 147 6.08 5.71 -9.87
CA TYR A 147 7.20 6.20 -10.66
C TYR A 147 6.73 6.32 -12.11
N SER A 148 6.51 7.53 -12.61
CA SER A 148 6.53 7.76 -14.05
C SER A 148 8.00 7.76 -14.43
N ILE A 149 8.48 6.64 -14.96
CA ILE A 149 9.80 6.62 -15.58
C ILE A 149 9.63 7.45 -16.86
N GLN A 150 10.03 8.73 -16.83
CA GLN A 150 10.45 9.41 -18.05
C GLN A 150 11.76 8.76 -18.47
N GLY A 151 11.66 7.52 -18.92
CA GLY A 151 12.64 7.00 -19.83
C GLY A 151 12.50 7.89 -21.06
N ASN A 152 13.63 8.39 -21.56
CA ASN A 152 13.75 8.35 -23.00
C ASN A 152 13.57 6.87 -23.36
N SER A 153 12.32 6.47 -23.57
CA SER A 153 12.03 5.45 -24.54
C SER A 153 12.60 6.01 -25.83
N MET A 154 13.86 5.67 -26.13
CA MET A 154 14.09 5.20 -27.48
C MET A 154 13.03 4.13 -27.65
N MET A 155 11.96 4.52 -28.32
CA MET A 155 10.99 3.60 -28.81
C MET A 155 11.82 2.67 -29.68
N ALA A 156 12.26 1.55 -29.11
CA ALA A 156 12.05 0.30 -29.80
C ALA A 156 10.55 0.30 -30.07
N GLN A 157 10.17 0.89 -31.20
CA GLN A 157 9.02 0.46 -31.95
C GLN A 157 9.30 -1.01 -32.26
N GLY A 158 9.15 -1.87 -31.25
CA GLY A 158 8.40 -3.07 -31.44
C GLY A 158 7.08 -2.58 -31.95
N GLN A 159 7.00 -2.40 -33.27
CA GLN A 159 5.75 -2.46 -33.98
C GLN A 159 5.10 -3.69 -33.36
N ALA A 160 4.05 -3.47 -32.57
CA ALA A 160 3.07 -4.51 -32.37
C ALA A 160 2.89 -5.08 -33.77
N ARG A 161 3.27 -6.34 -33.98
CA ARG A 161 2.89 -7.03 -35.21
C ARG A 161 1.39 -6.82 -35.22
N GLN A 162 0.92 -5.88 -36.05
CA GLN A 162 -0.48 -5.77 -36.37
C GLN A 162 -0.82 -7.20 -36.73
N ALA A 163 -1.67 -7.83 -35.93
CA ALA A 163 -2.29 -9.07 -36.35
C ALA A 163 -2.85 -8.71 -37.72
N LYS A 164 -2.20 -9.27 -38.75
CA LYS A 164 -2.45 -8.95 -40.15
C LYS A 164 -3.96 -9.04 -40.28
N GLN A 165 -4.62 -7.89 -40.47
CA GLN A 165 -6.08 -7.89 -40.64
C GLN A 165 -6.38 -9.01 -41.62
N PRO A 166 -7.26 -9.97 -41.28
CA PRO A 166 -7.56 -11.04 -42.21
C PRO A 166 -7.96 -10.37 -43.51
N ALA A 167 -7.18 -10.61 -44.56
CA ALA A 167 -7.35 -9.97 -45.85
C ALA A 167 -8.83 -10.11 -46.21
N ALA A 168 -9.52 -8.98 -46.46
CA ALA A 168 -10.95 -8.94 -46.68
C ALA A 168 -11.32 -9.98 -47.74
N GLY A 169 -11.88 -11.10 -47.28
CA GLY A 169 -12.31 -12.20 -48.12
C GLY A 169 -13.73 -11.91 -48.61
N TYR A 170 -13.97 -12.06 -49.91
CA TYR A 170 -15.32 -11.92 -50.46
C TYR A 170 -15.93 -13.29 -50.71
N THR A 171 -17.12 -13.53 -50.18
CA THR A 171 -17.87 -14.76 -50.45
C THR A 171 -18.67 -14.58 -51.72
N VAL A 172 -18.37 -15.39 -52.74
CA VAL A 172 -19.04 -15.37 -54.06
C VAL A 172 -20.54 -15.63 -53.88
N GLN A 173 -21.38 -14.78 -54.46
CA GLN A 173 -22.83 -14.95 -54.48
C GLN A 173 -23.29 -15.49 -55.86
N ARG A 174 -24.51 -16.01 -55.91
CA ARG A 174 -25.07 -16.54 -57.16
C ARG A 174 -25.21 -15.41 -58.20
N GLY A 175 -24.56 -15.57 -59.34
CA GLY A 175 -24.54 -14.57 -60.41
C GLY A 175 -23.30 -13.67 -60.43
N ASP A 176 -22.38 -13.82 -59.47
CA ASP A 176 -21.12 -13.09 -59.51
C ASP A 176 -20.13 -13.64 -60.55
N SER A 177 -19.30 -12.73 -61.06
CA SER A 177 -18.10 -13.04 -61.85
C SER A 177 -16.88 -12.43 -61.15
N LEU A 178 -15.68 -12.97 -61.38
CA LEU A 178 -14.47 -12.37 -60.81
C LEU A 178 -14.28 -10.90 -61.21
N TRP A 179 -14.76 -10.51 -62.39
CA TRP A 179 -14.74 -9.13 -62.87
C TRP A 179 -15.71 -8.23 -62.09
N SER A 180 -16.95 -8.66 -61.86
CA SER A 180 -17.92 -7.89 -61.09
C SER A 180 -17.49 -7.74 -59.63
N ILE A 181 -16.90 -8.79 -59.05
CA ILE A 181 -16.32 -8.75 -57.70
C ILE A 181 -15.14 -7.78 -57.65
N ALA A 182 -14.19 -7.87 -58.59
CA ALA A 182 -13.05 -6.96 -58.65
C ALA A 182 -13.48 -5.50 -58.79
N LYS A 183 -14.45 -5.21 -59.68
CA LYS A 183 -14.98 -3.85 -59.86
C LYS A 183 -15.68 -3.33 -58.60
N LYS A 184 -16.47 -4.17 -57.94
CA LYS A 184 -17.25 -3.78 -56.75
C LYS A 184 -16.39 -3.62 -55.50
N GLN A 185 -15.38 -4.47 -55.32
CA GLN A 185 -14.59 -4.53 -54.08
C GLN A 185 -13.24 -3.81 -54.19
N LEU A 186 -12.64 -3.80 -55.38
CA LEU A 186 -11.34 -3.16 -55.63
C LEU A 186 -11.46 -1.90 -56.51
N GLY A 187 -12.68 -1.52 -56.91
CA GLY A 187 -12.96 -0.37 -57.78
C GLY A 187 -12.58 -0.58 -59.24
N ASP A 188 -11.90 -1.68 -59.57
CA ASP A 188 -11.32 -1.95 -60.89
C ASP A 188 -11.57 -3.40 -61.30
N GLY A 189 -12.41 -3.57 -62.33
CA GLY A 189 -12.77 -4.89 -62.84
C GLY A 189 -11.57 -5.65 -63.44
N THR A 190 -10.52 -4.96 -63.90
CA THR A 190 -9.37 -5.60 -64.54
C THR A 190 -8.51 -6.42 -63.57
N LYS A 191 -8.65 -6.17 -62.26
CA LYS A 191 -7.95 -6.90 -61.18
C LYS A 191 -8.46 -8.32 -60.95
N TYR A 192 -9.45 -8.78 -61.69
CA TYR A 192 -9.96 -10.15 -61.62
C TYR A 192 -8.87 -11.22 -61.83
N LYS A 193 -7.87 -10.93 -62.68
CA LYS A 193 -6.74 -11.84 -62.94
C LYS A 193 -5.86 -12.01 -61.70
N GLU A 194 -5.70 -10.95 -60.92
CA GLU A 194 -4.94 -10.99 -59.67
C GLU A 194 -5.68 -11.79 -58.61
N ILE A 195 -7.01 -11.63 -58.51
CA ILE A 195 -7.85 -12.44 -57.61
C ILE A 195 -7.78 -13.91 -58.00
N ALA A 196 -7.87 -14.24 -59.29
CA ALA A 196 -7.75 -15.62 -59.78
C ALA A 196 -6.40 -16.23 -59.39
N ARG A 197 -5.30 -15.51 -59.62
CA ARG A 197 -3.94 -15.95 -59.25
C ARG A 197 -3.77 -16.11 -57.74
N LYS A 198 -4.25 -15.14 -56.94
CA LYS A 198 -4.17 -15.17 -55.47
C LYS A 198 -4.92 -16.37 -54.86
N ASN A 199 -5.97 -16.83 -55.53
CA ASN A 199 -6.81 -17.94 -55.05
C ASN A 199 -6.58 -19.26 -55.82
N GLY A 200 -5.58 -19.32 -56.71
CA GLY A 200 -5.24 -20.54 -57.46
C GLY A 200 -6.32 -20.98 -58.46
N ILE A 201 -7.14 -20.06 -58.96
CA ILE A 201 -8.24 -20.37 -59.87
C ILE A 201 -7.69 -20.47 -61.30
N ALA A 202 -7.60 -21.70 -61.82
CA ALA A 202 -7.07 -21.97 -63.16
C ALA A 202 -7.94 -21.40 -64.29
N ASN A 203 -9.26 -21.39 -64.12
CA ASN A 203 -10.20 -20.77 -65.07
C ASN A 203 -10.97 -19.63 -64.40
N PRO A 204 -10.63 -18.36 -64.67
CA PRO A 204 -11.26 -17.19 -64.04
C PRO A 204 -12.79 -17.07 -64.23
N ASN A 205 -13.36 -17.77 -65.21
CA ASN A 205 -14.80 -17.77 -65.47
C ASN A 205 -15.57 -18.84 -64.68
N ARG A 206 -14.86 -19.67 -63.89
CA ARG A 206 -15.46 -20.74 -63.07
C ARG A 206 -15.24 -20.48 -61.59
N ILE A 207 -16.21 -19.81 -60.97
CA ILE A 207 -16.32 -19.62 -59.53
C ILE A 207 -17.69 -20.11 -59.07
N TYR A 208 -17.77 -20.61 -57.83
CA TYR A 208 -19.00 -21.17 -57.28
C TYR A 208 -19.53 -20.31 -56.12
N PRO A 209 -20.85 -20.13 -56.02
CA PRO A 209 -21.44 -19.43 -54.87
C PRO A 209 -21.06 -20.11 -53.55
N GLY A 210 -20.70 -19.30 -52.54
CA GLY A 210 -20.19 -19.76 -51.24
C GLY A 210 -18.67 -19.86 -51.15
N GLN A 211 -17.94 -19.73 -52.27
CA GLN A 211 -16.47 -19.72 -52.27
C GLN A 211 -15.95 -18.39 -51.68
N VAL A 212 -14.99 -18.47 -50.75
CA VAL A 212 -14.34 -17.28 -50.17
C VAL A 212 -13.08 -16.93 -50.96
N LEU A 213 -13.07 -15.75 -51.58
CA LEU A 213 -11.98 -15.24 -52.38
C LEU A 213 -11.15 -14.22 -51.60
N LYS A 214 -9.84 -14.40 -51.59
CA LYS A 214 -8.88 -13.40 -51.11
C LYS A 214 -8.75 -12.29 -52.15
N LEU A 215 -9.11 -11.07 -51.80
CA LEU A 215 -9.06 -9.90 -52.70
C LEU A 215 -7.67 -9.24 -52.75
#